data_AF-A0A8A0RN73-F1
#
_entry.id   AF-A0A8A0RN73-F1
#
_cell.length_a   1.000
_cell.length_b   1.000
_cell.length_c   1.000
_cell.angle_alpha   90.00
_cell.angle_beta   90.00
_cell.angle_gamma   90.00
#
_symmetry.space_group_name_H-M   'P 1'
#
loop_
_entity.id
_entity.type
_entity.pdbx_description
1 polymer ?
#
loop_
_entity_poly.entity_id
_entity_poly.type
_entity_poly.pdbx_seq_one_letter_code
_entity_poly.pdbx_strand_id
1 'polypeptide(L)'
;MDSRQMQNSTGKDAVLGREEVNVKTLTKISVLGVIAFIVMYFEFPLPMFVSFLKLDFSDVPTMLGAFALGPWAGIGIQLVKNLLHGILKSQTAMVGEIANFLTGSLLVFPAAYIYQKKKTLKTAILGMAVGTVTMAVVMSAANYFILVPLYAKIFGIPLDAIIGMGTAVNPRIVDLKTLVVLSVLPFNVLKGIIVSVLTFLLYKKLSPMLHK
;
A
#
# COMPACT_ATOMS: atom_id res chain seq x y z
N MET A 1 -6.60 -29.86 57.22
CA MET A 1 -6.21 -28.85 56.23
C MET A 1 -5.28 -29.54 55.25
N ASP A 2 -5.78 -29.80 54.04
CA ASP A 2 -5.17 -30.67 53.03
C ASP A 2 -3.99 -29.96 52.36
N SER A 3 -2.81 -30.57 52.45
CA SER A 3 -1.55 -30.11 51.86
C SER A 3 -1.56 -30.11 50.33
N ARG A 4 -2.66 -30.54 49.69
CA ARG A 4 -2.89 -30.42 48.23
C ARG A 4 -3.38 -29.04 47.79
N GLN A 5 -3.81 -28.15 48.69
CA GLN A 5 -4.27 -26.81 48.30
C GLN A 5 -3.17 -25.72 48.26
N MET A 6 -1.94 -26.02 48.68
CA MET A 6 -0.83 -25.05 48.65
C MET A 6 0.13 -25.20 47.44
N GLN A 7 -0.16 -26.08 46.48
CA GLN A 7 0.69 -26.27 45.29
C GLN A 7 0.09 -25.76 43.98
N ASN A 8 -1.11 -25.17 44.02
CA ASN A 8 -1.80 -24.68 42.82
C ASN A 8 -1.67 -23.17 42.57
N SER A 9 -0.84 -22.45 43.34
CA SER A 9 -0.75 -20.98 43.24
C SER A 9 0.54 -20.43 42.61
N THR A 10 1.40 -21.26 42.01
CA THR A 10 2.78 -20.81 41.71
C THR A 10 3.33 -21.16 40.32
N GLY A 11 2.52 -21.22 39.26
CA GLY A 11 3.12 -21.55 37.95
C GLY A 11 2.30 -21.44 36.66
N LYS A 12 1.24 -20.63 36.57
CA LYS A 12 0.51 -20.49 35.29
C LYS A 12 0.37 -19.08 34.71
N ASP A 13 0.78 -18.03 35.43
CA ASP A 13 0.52 -16.64 35.01
C ASP A 13 1.76 -15.89 34.49
N ALA A 14 2.83 -16.59 34.13
CA ALA A 14 4.08 -15.99 33.67
C ALA A 14 4.58 -16.51 32.31
N VAL A 15 3.66 -16.90 31.41
CA VAL A 15 4.01 -17.16 30.01
C VAL A 15 3.55 -15.95 29.19
N LEU A 16 4.50 -15.04 28.95
CA LEU A 16 4.59 -14.08 27.85
C LEU A 16 3.31 -13.97 27.01
N GLY A 17 2.61 -12.83 27.14
CA GLY A 17 1.43 -12.49 26.36
C GLY A 17 1.67 -12.67 24.87
N ARG A 18 1.25 -13.82 24.33
CA ARG A 18 1.00 -13.97 22.92
C ARG A 18 -0.28 -13.17 22.66
N GLU A 19 -0.18 -12.05 21.96
CA GLU A 19 -1.33 -11.59 21.19
C GLU A 19 -1.74 -12.79 20.32
N GLU A 20 -2.82 -13.47 20.69
CA GLU A 20 -3.35 -14.54 19.86
C GLU A 20 -3.66 -13.92 18.49
N VAL A 21 -2.87 -14.27 17.48
CA VAL A 21 -3.14 -13.87 16.10
C VAL A 21 -4.56 -14.34 15.78
N ASN A 22 -5.48 -13.39 15.71
CA ASN A 22 -6.88 -13.70 15.49
C ASN A 22 -7.01 -14.36 14.12
N VAL A 23 -7.27 -15.67 14.12
CA VAL A 23 -7.36 -16.49 12.91
C VAL A 23 -8.35 -15.87 11.91
N LYS A 24 -9.47 -15.29 12.39
CA LYS A 24 -10.45 -14.61 11.52
C LYS A 24 -9.86 -13.38 10.84
N THR A 25 -9.04 -12.61 11.54
CA THR A 25 -8.34 -11.45 10.96
C THR A 25 -7.32 -11.90 9.90
N LEU A 26 -6.55 -12.94 10.21
CA LEU A 26 -5.58 -13.50 9.27
C LEU A 26 -6.26 -14.02 8.00
N THR A 27 -7.36 -14.77 8.12
CA THR A 27 -8.13 -15.24 6.96
C THR A 27 -8.64 -14.08 6.10
N LYS A 28 -9.17 -13.01 6.71
CA LYS A 28 -9.64 -11.83 5.97
C LYS A 28 -8.50 -11.12 5.24
N ILE A 29 -7.33 -10.98 5.89
CA ILE A 29 -6.13 -10.40 5.26
C ILE A 29 -5.74 -11.22 4.04
N SER A 30 -5.69 -12.55 4.15
CA SER A 30 -5.33 -13.44 3.04
C SER A 30 -6.32 -13.33 1.88
N VAL A 31 -7.63 -13.42 2.15
CA VAL A 31 -8.66 -13.33 1.10
C VAL A 31 -8.62 -11.98 0.39
N LEU A 32 -8.55 -10.87 1.14
CA LEU A 32 -8.44 -9.53 0.57
C LEU A 32 -7.12 -9.33 -0.17
N GLY A 33 -6.02 -9.94 0.29
CA GLY A 33 -4.72 -9.94 -0.38
C GLY A 33 -4.78 -10.63 -1.74
N VAL A 34 -5.44 -11.79 -1.83
CA VAL A 34 -5.65 -12.50 -3.10
C VAL A 34 -6.54 -11.70 -4.05
N ILE A 35 -7.63 -11.11 -3.55
CA ILE A 35 -8.50 -10.24 -4.37
C ILE A 35 -7.69 -9.05 -4.89
N ALA A 36 -6.92 -8.38 -4.03
CA ALA A 36 -6.07 -7.27 -4.42
C ALA A 36 -5.02 -7.71 -5.46
N PHE A 37 -4.42 -8.88 -5.31
CA PHE A 37 -3.49 -9.44 -6.31
C PHE A 37 -4.16 -9.66 -7.67
N ILE A 38 -5.36 -10.26 -7.71
CA ILE A 38 -6.10 -10.46 -8.98
C ILE A 38 -6.37 -9.11 -9.65
N VAL A 39 -6.76 -8.10 -8.88
CA VAL A 39 -6.97 -6.74 -9.41
C VAL A 39 -5.66 -6.12 -9.90
N MET A 40 -4.55 -6.30 -9.17
CA MET A 40 -3.22 -5.82 -9.56
C MET A 40 -2.75 -6.46 -10.87
N TYR A 41 -3.20 -7.67 -11.19
CA TYR A 41 -2.88 -8.34 -12.45
C TYR A 41 -3.30 -7.52 -13.69
N PHE A 42 -4.29 -6.64 -13.55
CA PHE A 42 -4.75 -5.74 -14.61
C PHE A 42 -4.08 -4.35 -14.55
N GLU A 43 -2.85 -4.26 -14.05
CA GLU A 43 -2.05 -3.03 -14.09
C GLU A 43 -1.73 -2.59 -15.53
N PHE A 44 -1.75 -1.27 -15.77
CA PHE A 44 -1.44 -0.69 -17.09
C PHE A 44 -0.68 0.64 -16.95
N PRO A 45 0.23 0.96 -17.88
CA PRO A 45 0.86 2.27 -17.93
C PRO A 45 -0.13 3.34 -18.43
N LEU A 46 0.02 4.56 -17.95
CA LEU A 46 -0.77 5.70 -18.42
C LEU A 46 0.01 6.48 -19.49
N PRO A 47 -0.61 6.85 -20.63
CA PRO A 47 0.11 7.52 -21.74
C PRO A 47 0.80 8.84 -21.38
N MET A 48 0.33 9.53 -20.34
CA MET A 48 0.87 10.82 -19.89
C MET A 48 2.05 10.69 -18.92
N PHE A 49 2.43 9.45 -18.55
CA PHE A 49 3.49 9.17 -17.59
C PHE A 49 4.50 8.18 -18.18
N VAL A 50 5.68 8.10 -17.57
CA VAL A 50 6.69 7.09 -17.93
C VAL A 50 6.16 5.66 -17.71
N SER A 51 6.53 4.75 -18.60
CA SER A 51 5.94 3.41 -18.70
C SER A 51 6.16 2.50 -17.48
N PHE A 52 7.16 2.79 -16.64
CA PHE A 52 7.38 2.05 -15.39
C PHE A 52 6.39 2.44 -14.28
N LEU A 53 5.67 3.56 -14.41
CA LEU A 53 4.59 3.95 -13.51
C LEU A 53 3.27 3.34 -14.01
N LYS A 54 2.86 2.25 -13.37
CA LYS A 54 1.63 1.52 -13.72
C LYS A 54 0.51 1.82 -12.74
N LEU A 55 -0.67 2.12 -13.27
CA LEU A 55 -1.90 2.27 -12.50
C LEU A 55 -2.58 0.91 -12.35
N ASP A 56 -3.11 0.66 -11.17
CA ASP A 56 -3.92 -0.49 -10.83
C ASP A 56 -4.93 -0.10 -9.75
N PHE A 57 -5.96 -0.92 -9.55
CA PHE A 57 -7.03 -0.64 -8.57
C PHE A 57 -6.92 -1.53 -7.31
N SER A 58 -5.79 -2.23 -7.12
CA SER A 58 -5.64 -3.22 -6.05
C SER A 58 -5.60 -2.60 -4.66
N ASP A 59 -5.25 -1.32 -4.56
CA ASP A 59 -5.28 -0.57 -3.30
C ASP A 59 -6.70 -0.33 -2.79
N VAL A 60 -7.75 -0.48 -3.63
CA VAL A 60 -9.15 -0.31 -3.21
C VAL A 60 -9.58 -1.45 -2.25
N PRO A 61 -9.44 -2.75 -2.58
CA PRO A 61 -9.63 -3.83 -1.62
C PRO A 61 -8.76 -3.69 -0.36
N THR A 62 -7.52 -3.24 -0.51
CA THR A 62 -6.60 -3.02 0.62
C THR A 62 -7.10 -1.92 1.55
N MET A 63 -7.52 -0.77 1.02
CA MET A 63 -8.04 0.35 1.79
C MET A 63 -9.32 -0.03 2.54
N LEU A 64 -10.25 -0.72 1.87
CA LEU A 64 -11.47 -1.23 2.50
C LEU A 64 -11.17 -2.21 3.63
N GLY A 65 -10.22 -3.13 3.41
CA GLY A 65 -9.73 -4.04 4.45
C GLY A 65 -9.11 -3.31 5.64
N ALA A 66 -8.31 -2.27 5.38
CA ALA A 66 -7.68 -1.47 6.41
C ALA A 66 -8.68 -0.63 7.23
N PHE A 67 -9.73 -0.11 6.59
CA PHE A 67 -10.84 0.55 7.30
C PHE A 67 -11.63 -0.43 8.16
N ALA A 68 -11.76 -1.69 7.73
CA ALA A 68 -12.45 -2.71 8.51
C ALA A 68 -11.63 -3.19 9.72
N LEU A 69 -10.37 -3.53 9.49
CA LEU A 69 -9.52 -4.33 10.39
C LEU A 69 -8.40 -3.53 11.05
N GLY A 70 -8.12 -2.32 10.57
CA GLY A 70 -7.06 -1.45 11.06
C GLY A 70 -5.87 -1.30 10.11
N PRO A 71 -4.99 -0.32 10.37
CA PRO A 71 -3.89 0.04 9.48
C PRO A 71 -2.90 -1.11 9.24
N TRP A 72 -2.57 -1.89 10.27
CA TRP A 72 -1.66 -3.03 10.17
C TRP A 72 -2.22 -4.17 9.32
N ALA A 73 -3.53 -4.41 9.37
CA ALA A 73 -4.18 -5.35 8.47
C ALA A 73 -4.09 -4.88 7.01
N GLY A 74 -4.20 -3.56 6.77
CA GLY A 74 -3.94 -2.95 5.47
C GLY A 74 -2.54 -3.24 4.94
N ILE A 75 -1.51 -3.08 5.79
CA ILE A 75 -0.11 -3.43 5.44
C ILE A 75 0.01 -4.93 5.14
N GLY A 76 -0.64 -5.79 5.91
CA GLY A 76 -0.68 -7.23 5.64
C GLY A 76 -1.28 -7.57 4.28
N ILE A 77 -2.39 -6.91 3.91
CA ILE A 77 -3.03 -7.08 2.59
C ILE A 77 -2.09 -6.60 1.48
N GLN A 78 -1.41 -5.46 1.66
CA GLN A 78 -0.39 -4.96 0.73
C GLN A 78 0.75 -5.95 0.54
N LEU A 79 1.21 -6.55 1.64
CA LEU A 79 2.32 -7.49 1.60
C LEU A 79 1.92 -8.73 0.80
N VAL A 80 0.78 -9.35 1.13
CA VAL A 80 0.28 -10.55 0.43
C VAL A 80 0.14 -10.28 -1.07
N LYS A 81 -0.49 -9.18 -1.47
CA LYS A 81 -0.73 -8.94 -2.90
C LYS A 81 0.57 -8.74 -3.69
N ASN A 82 1.53 -8.01 -3.13
CA ASN A 82 2.80 -7.71 -3.80
C ASN A 82 3.73 -8.92 -3.83
N LEU A 83 3.70 -9.77 -2.79
CA LEU A 83 4.42 -11.04 -2.81
C LEU A 83 3.87 -11.98 -3.90
N LEU A 84 2.55 -12.10 -4.00
CA LEU A 84 1.91 -12.92 -5.03
C LEU A 84 2.22 -12.38 -6.44
N HIS A 85 2.14 -11.06 -6.65
CA HIS A 85 2.53 -10.44 -7.92
C HIS A 85 4.00 -10.68 -8.24
N GLY A 86 4.86 -10.52 -7.24
CA GLY A 86 6.29 -10.75 -7.33
C GLY A 86 6.63 -12.15 -7.83
N ILE A 87 6.00 -13.17 -7.25
CA ILE A 87 6.26 -14.58 -7.56
C ILE A 87 5.66 -14.99 -8.91
N LEU A 88 4.47 -14.47 -9.26
CA LEU A 88 3.69 -14.98 -10.39
C LEU A 88 3.79 -14.14 -11.67
N LYS A 89 4.22 -12.88 -11.58
CA LYS A 89 4.21 -11.95 -12.73
C LYS A 89 5.42 -11.02 -12.82
N SER A 90 6.29 -10.91 -11.81
CA SER A 90 7.29 -9.82 -11.78
C SER A 90 8.14 -9.75 -13.04
N GLN A 91 8.20 -8.54 -13.59
CA GLN A 91 9.03 -8.16 -14.74
C GLN A 91 10.16 -7.22 -14.34
N THR A 92 10.22 -6.85 -13.05
CA THR A 92 11.08 -5.75 -12.55
C THR A 92 12.08 -6.19 -11.48
N ALA A 93 12.36 -7.49 -11.38
CA ALA A 93 13.21 -8.06 -10.33
C ALA A 93 12.78 -7.60 -8.91
N MET A 94 11.48 -7.55 -8.65
CA MET A 94 10.84 -7.09 -7.40
C MET A 94 10.92 -5.57 -7.12
N VAL A 95 11.62 -4.77 -7.93
CA VAL A 95 11.73 -3.31 -7.69
C VAL A 95 10.37 -2.62 -7.78
N GLY A 96 9.59 -2.96 -8.81
CA GLY A 96 8.25 -2.44 -9.02
C GLY A 96 7.28 -2.88 -7.94
N GLU A 97 7.37 -4.14 -7.49
CA GLU A 97 6.56 -4.65 -6.37
C GLU A 97 6.91 -3.98 -5.04
N ILE A 98 8.19 -3.71 -4.77
CA ILE A 98 8.61 -2.92 -3.59
C ILE A 98 8.06 -1.50 -3.68
N ALA A 99 8.17 -0.87 -4.85
CA ALA A 99 7.63 0.47 -5.07
C ALA A 99 6.11 0.49 -4.87
N ASN A 100 5.38 -0.51 -5.38
CA ASN A 100 3.94 -0.62 -5.21
C ASN A 100 3.54 -0.91 -3.76
N PHE A 101 4.28 -1.78 -3.06
CA PHE A 101 4.09 -2.02 -1.63
C PHE A 101 4.27 -0.73 -0.81
N LEU A 102 5.32 0.05 -1.07
CA LEU A 102 5.56 1.33 -0.40
C LEU A 102 4.46 2.33 -0.72
N THR A 103 4.14 2.52 -2.00
CA THR A 103 3.11 3.44 -2.49
C THR A 103 1.78 3.14 -1.80
N GLY A 104 1.33 1.90 -1.86
CA GLY A 104 0.09 1.46 -1.27
C GLY A 104 0.08 1.52 0.26
N SER A 105 1.20 1.21 0.92
CA SER A 105 1.33 1.31 2.38
C SER A 105 1.26 2.75 2.88
N LEU A 106 1.96 3.67 2.19
CA LEU A 106 1.98 5.11 2.50
C LEU A 106 0.63 5.78 2.29
N LEU A 107 -0.20 5.22 1.40
CA LEU A 107 -1.58 5.65 1.23
C LEU A 107 -2.50 5.06 2.31
N VAL A 108 -2.46 3.73 2.48
CA VAL A 108 -3.44 2.99 3.28
C VAL A 108 -3.24 3.17 4.78
N PHE A 109 -1.99 3.17 5.26
CA PHE A 109 -1.70 3.24 6.69
C PHE A 109 -2.21 4.54 7.34
N PRO A 110 -1.79 5.74 6.90
CA PRO A 110 -2.29 6.98 7.50
C PRO A 110 -3.80 7.15 7.32
N ALA A 111 -4.36 6.70 6.18
CA ALA A 111 -5.79 6.77 5.94
C ALA A 111 -6.59 5.94 6.95
N ALA A 112 -6.20 4.67 7.12
CA ALA A 112 -6.84 3.78 8.09
C ALA A 112 -6.58 4.22 9.53
N TYR A 113 -5.37 4.71 9.84
CA TYR A 113 -5.05 5.20 11.18
C TYR A 113 -5.96 6.36 11.61
N ILE A 114 -6.19 7.34 10.72
CA ILE A 114 -7.11 8.46 10.99
C ILE A 114 -8.56 7.98 11.08
N TYR A 115 -8.98 7.11 10.16
CA TYR A 115 -10.34 6.57 10.15
C TYR A 115 -10.67 5.78 11.42
N GLN A 116 -9.74 4.94 11.90
CA GLN A 116 -9.93 4.09 13.08
C GLN A 116 -10.10 4.88 14.39
N LYS A 117 -9.61 6.12 14.47
CA LYS A 117 -9.82 6.97 15.65
C LYS A 117 -11.30 7.31 15.84
N LYS A 118 -12.04 7.47 14.75
CA LYS A 118 -13.49 7.71 14.78
C LYS A 118 -14.08 7.32 13.43
N LYS A 119 -14.71 6.15 13.33
CA LYS A 119 -15.24 5.61 12.08
C LYS A 119 -16.41 6.46 11.54
N THR A 120 -16.10 7.42 10.67
CA THR A 120 -17.09 8.32 10.05
C THR A 120 -16.68 8.64 8.62
N LEU A 121 -17.64 9.13 7.83
CA LEU A 121 -17.34 9.60 6.48
C LEU A 121 -16.29 10.73 6.46
N LYS A 122 -16.35 11.64 7.43
CA LYS A 122 -15.43 12.78 7.52
C LYS A 122 -13.99 12.33 7.74
N THR A 123 -13.78 11.39 8.66
CA THR A 123 -12.45 10.84 8.95
C THR A 123 -11.95 9.91 7.85
N ALA A 124 -12.83 9.24 7.10
CA ALA A 124 -12.45 8.49 5.91
C ALA A 124 -11.90 9.42 4.82
N ILE A 125 -12.61 10.51 4.50
CA ILE A 125 -12.18 11.51 3.52
C ILE A 125 -10.87 12.16 3.96
N LEU A 126 -10.79 12.60 5.23
CA LEU A 126 -9.58 13.21 5.79
C LEU A 126 -8.40 12.23 5.75
N GLY A 127 -8.62 10.99 6.16
CA GLY A 127 -7.60 9.95 6.14
C GLY A 127 -7.06 9.70 4.74
N MET A 128 -7.94 9.54 3.75
CA MET A 128 -7.55 9.33 2.35
C MET A 128 -6.80 10.54 1.76
N ALA A 129 -7.20 11.77 2.11
CA ALA A 129 -6.49 12.98 1.71
C ALA A 129 -5.07 13.02 2.31
N VAL A 130 -4.93 12.77 3.62
CA VAL A 130 -3.63 12.69 4.28
C VAL A 130 -2.77 11.59 3.67
N GLY A 131 -3.32 10.39 3.46
CA GLY A 131 -2.59 9.29 2.85
C GLY A 131 -2.14 9.57 1.42
N THR A 132 -2.96 10.28 0.63
CA THR A 132 -2.56 10.69 -0.73
C THR A 132 -1.38 11.66 -0.69
N VAL A 133 -1.40 12.65 0.21
CA VAL A 133 -0.29 13.60 0.39
C VAL A 133 0.96 12.89 0.90
N THR A 134 0.83 12.03 1.92
CA THR A 134 1.94 11.24 2.47
C THR A 134 2.60 10.38 1.40
N MET A 135 1.80 9.63 0.63
CA MET A 135 2.27 8.83 -0.48
C MET A 135 2.99 9.69 -1.52
N ALA A 136 2.37 10.78 -1.98
CA ALA A 136 2.93 11.64 -3.02
C ALA A 136 4.30 12.23 -2.63
N VAL A 137 4.42 12.75 -1.40
CA VAL A 137 5.67 13.35 -0.89
C VAL A 137 6.75 12.29 -0.68
N VAL A 138 6.44 11.22 0.05
CA VAL A 138 7.42 10.19 0.40
C VAL A 138 7.85 9.41 -0.84
N MET A 139 6.94 9.08 -1.75
CA MET A 139 7.29 8.40 -3.00
C MET A 139 8.11 9.29 -3.94
N SER A 140 7.92 10.61 -3.91
CA SER A 140 8.79 11.52 -4.68
C SER A 140 10.22 11.47 -4.17
N ALA A 141 10.42 11.55 -2.84
CA ALA A 141 11.73 11.41 -2.24
C ALA A 141 12.33 10.02 -2.49
N ALA A 142 11.55 8.95 -2.29
CA ALA A 142 12.00 7.58 -2.52
C ALA A 142 12.41 7.34 -3.97
N ASN A 143 11.67 7.88 -4.96
CA ASN A 143 12.04 7.76 -6.37
C ASN A 143 13.32 8.51 -6.70
N TYR A 144 13.51 9.71 -6.15
CA TYR A 144 14.70 10.51 -6.39
C TYR A 144 15.97 9.86 -5.81
N PHE A 145 15.91 9.40 -4.55
CA PHE A 145 17.10 8.93 -3.84
C PHE A 145 17.35 7.43 -3.97
N ILE A 146 16.31 6.62 -4.19
CA ILE A 146 16.39 5.16 -4.04
C ILE A 146 15.86 4.45 -5.28
N LEU A 147 14.58 4.56 -5.60
CA LEU A 147 13.92 3.63 -6.54
C LEU A 147 14.39 3.80 -7.98
N VAL A 148 14.50 5.03 -8.50
CA VAL A 148 14.96 5.25 -9.88
C VAL A 148 16.46 4.90 -10.02
N PRO A 149 17.36 5.35 -9.13
CA PRO A 149 18.76 4.92 -9.16
C PRO A 149 18.94 3.41 -9.00
N LEU A 150 18.16 2.77 -8.13
CA LEU A 150 18.20 1.31 -7.93
C LEU A 150 17.72 0.56 -9.18
N TYR A 151 16.64 1.04 -9.81
CA TYR A 151 16.16 0.50 -11.08
C TYR A 151 17.23 0.60 -12.17
N ALA A 152 17.87 1.76 -12.31
CA ALA A 152 18.98 1.98 -13.25
C ALA A 152 20.12 0.97 -13.02
N LYS A 153 20.51 0.78 -11.76
CA LYS A 153 21.59 -0.14 -11.36
C LYS A 153 21.24 -1.61 -11.62
N ILE A 154 20.04 -2.05 -11.26
CA ILE A 154 19.62 -3.46 -11.39
C ILE A 154 19.50 -3.86 -12.86
N PHE A 155 18.98 -2.96 -13.71
CA PHE A 155 18.79 -3.23 -15.13
C PHE A 155 19.99 -2.85 -16.01
N GLY A 156 21.04 -2.26 -15.43
CA GLY A 156 22.20 -1.77 -16.18
C GLY A 156 21.85 -0.67 -17.19
N ILE A 157 20.77 0.06 -16.94
CA ILE A 157 20.28 1.12 -17.82
C ILE A 157 20.87 2.46 -17.33
N PRO A 158 21.51 3.26 -18.21
CA PRO A 158 21.98 4.58 -17.85
C PRO A 158 20.84 5.46 -17.34
N LEU A 159 21.09 6.25 -16.28
CA LEU A 159 20.07 7.14 -15.72
C LEU A 159 19.52 8.11 -16.77
N ASP A 160 20.36 8.59 -17.68
CA ASP A 160 19.99 9.47 -18.79
C ASP A 160 18.99 8.81 -19.75
N ALA A 161 19.06 7.48 -19.92
CA ALA A 161 18.08 6.76 -20.72
C ALA A 161 16.71 6.73 -20.04
N ILE A 162 16.66 6.56 -18.71
CA ILE A 162 15.41 6.64 -17.93
C ILE A 162 14.82 8.06 -17.99
N ILE A 163 15.67 9.09 -17.86
CA ILE A 163 15.25 10.48 -18.03
C ILE A 163 14.70 10.70 -19.44
N GLY A 164 15.37 10.16 -20.47
CA GLY A 164 14.92 10.21 -21.86
C GLY A 164 13.56 9.57 -22.10
N MET A 165 13.19 8.50 -21.37
CA MET A 165 11.84 7.95 -21.39
C MET A 165 10.80 8.97 -20.88
N GLY A 166 11.16 9.78 -19.89
CA GLY A 166 10.35 10.90 -19.41
C GLY A 166 10.27 12.03 -20.43
N THR A 167 11.40 12.42 -21.01
CA THR A 167 11.47 13.47 -22.04
C THR A 167 10.57 13.16 -23.23
N ALA A 168 10.48 11.89 -23.65
CA ALA A 168 9.62 11.45 -24.74
C ALA A 168 8.12 11.69 -24.47
N VAL A 169 7.70 11.68 -23.20
CA VAL A 169 6.31 11.93 -22.80
C VAL A 169 6.07 13.41 -22.49
N ASN A 170 7.05 14.07 -21.87
CA ASN A 170 7.00 15.48 -21.52
C ASN A 170 8.38 16.13 -21.75
N PRO A 171 8.55 16.98 -22.78
CA PRO A 171 9.83 17.60 -23.11
C PRO A 171 10.45 18.47 -22.00
N ARG A 172 9.68 18.82 -20.96
CA ARG A 172 10.19 19.56 -19.78
C ARG A 172 10.94 18.67 -18.79
N ILE A 173 10.91 17.35 -18.96
CA ILE A 173 11.72 16.41 -18.19
C ILE A 173 13.11 16.38 -18.81
N VAL A 174 14.08 16.96 -18.10
CA VAL A 174 15.48 17.12 -18.56
C VAL A 174 16.50 16.52 -17.60
N ASP A 175 16.07 16.18 -16.39
CA ASP A 175 16.88 15.58 -15.34
C ASP A 175 16.03 14.71 -14.41
N LEU A 176 16.66 14.04 -13.44
CA LEU A 176 15.95 13.20 -12.48
C LEU A 176 14.96 14.00 -11.59
N LYS A 177 15.29 15.26 -11.29
CA LYS A 177 14.43 16.11 -10.44
C LYS A 177 13.13 16.44 -11.16
N THR A 178 13.21 16.87 -12.41
CA THR A 178 12.07 17.16 -13.27
C THR A 178 11.28 15.90 -13.60
N LEU A 179 11.93 14.73 -13.78
CA LEU A 179 11.24 13.44 -13.89
C LEU A 179 10.37 13.17 -12.65
N VAL A 180 10.93 13.36 -11.45
CA VAL A 180 10.20 13.14 -10.20
C VAL A 180 9.05 14.14 -10.04
N VAL A 181 9.30 15.43 -10.23
CA VAL A 181 8.30 16.48 -10.01
C VAL A 181 7.20 16.47 -11.07
N LEU A 182 7.52 16.18 -12.34
CA LEU A 182 6.58 16.27 -13.46
C LEU A 182 5.94 14.93 -13.84
N SER A 183 6.47 13.79 -13.37
CA SER A 183 5.88 12.47 -13.62
C SER A 183 5.53 11.75 -12.32
N VAL A 184 6.49 11.50 -11.44
CA VAL A 184 6.26 10.65 -10.24
C VAL A 184 5.27 11.29 -9.26
N LEU A 185 5.47 12.57 -8.93
CA LEU A 185 4.59 13.30 -8.01
C LEU A 185 3.14 13.35 -8.53
N PRO A 186 2.86 13.86 -9.75
CA PRO A 186 1.49 13.90 -10.27
C PRO A 186 0.89 12.52 -10.46
N PHE A 187 1.68 11.50 -10.82
CA PHE A 187 1.20 10.13 -10.92
C PHE A 187 0.69 9.62 -9.57
N ASN A 188 1.46 9.80 -8.49
CA ASN A 188 1.05 9.35 -7.17
C ASN A 188 -0.18 10.12 -6.67
N VAL A 189 -0.25 11.44 -6.90
CA VAL A 189 -1.46 12.22 -6.57
C VAL A 189 -2.68 11.67 -7.32
N LEU A 190 -2.55 11.42 -8.63
CA LEU A 190 -3.62 10.87 -9.45
C LEU A 190 -4.05 9.48 -8.95
N LYS A 191 -3.11 8.58 -8.72
CA LYS A 191 -3.37 7.23 -8.18
C LYS A 191 -4.11 7.32 -6.84
N GLY A 192 -3.65 8.17 -5.93
CA GLY A 192 -4.29 8.38 -4.62
C GLY A 192 -5.72 8.89 -4.74
N ILE A 193 -5.98 9.86 -5.61
CA ILE A 193 -7.34 10.36 -5.89
C ILE A 193 -8.24 9.25 -6.44
N ILE A 194 -7.77 8.51 -7.45
CA ILE A 194 -8.55 7.44 -8.08
C ILE A 194 -8.92 6.37 -7.06
N VAL A 195 -7.94 5.87 -6.29
CA VAL A 195 -8.17 4.86 -5.25
C VAL A 195 -9.13 5.39 -4.18
N SER A 196 -8.98 6.65 -3.78
CA SER A 196 -9.84 7.27 -2.76
C SER A 196 -11.29 7.42 -3.23
N VAL A 197 -11.49 7.86 -4.48
CA VAL A 197 -12.84 7.99 -5.07
C VAL A 197 -13.50 6.62 -5.19
N LEU A 198 -12.79 5.61 -5.71
CA LEU A 198 -13.34 4.26 -5.83
C LEU A 198 -13.65 3.64 -4.46
N THR A 199 -12.77 3.83 -3.48
CA THR A 199 -13.00 3.39 -2.10
C THR A 199 -14.23 4.08 -1.51
N PHE A 200 -14.38 5.38 -1.71
CA PHE A 200 -15.55 6.14 -1.23
C PHE A 200 -16.86 5.64 -1.84
N LEU A 201 -16.88 5.35 -3.15
CA LEU A 201 -18.07 4.82 -3.83
C LEU A 201 -18.49 3.45 -3.29
N LEU A 202 -17.52 2.60 -2.94
CA LEU A 202 -17.77 1.28 -2.35
C LEU A 202 -18.05 1.33 -0.86
N TYR A 203 -17.53 2.34 -0.15
CA TYR A 203 -17.68 2.50 1.29
C TYR A 203 -19.13 2.45 1.74
N LYS A 204 -20.04 3.17 1.07
CA LYS A 204 -21.46 3.20 1.47
C LYS A 204 -22.10 1.81 1.44
N LYS A 205 -21.74 0.97 0.47
CA LYS A 205 -22.28 -0.40 0.35
C LYS A 205 -21.71 -1.34 1.41
N LEU A 206 -20.48 -1.09 1.85
CA LEU A 206 -19.76 -1.96 2.79
C LEU A 206 -19.81 -1.46 4.24
N SER A 207 -20.28 -0.24 4.49
CA SER A 207 -20.36 0.39 5.81
C SER A 207 -20.94 -0.50 6.91
N PRO A 208 -22.03 -1.28 6.72
CA PRO A 208 -22.56 -2.16 7.76
C PRO A 208 -21.57 -3.25 8.22
N MET A 209 -20.65 -3.67 7.36
CA MET A 209 -19.61 -4.65 7.69
C MET A 209 -18.36 -4.00 8.28
N LEU A 210 -18.09 -2.73 7.98
CA LEU A 210 -16.91 -1.98 8.46
C LEU A 210 -17.07 -1.47 9.91
N HIS A 211 -18.31 -1.36 10.41
CA HIS A 211 -18.64 -0.85 11.74
C HIS A 211 -18.99 -1.95 12.76
N LYS A 212 -18.99 -3.22 12.34
CA LYS A 212 -19.01 -4.38 13.24
C LYS A 212 -17.60 -4.73 13.68
#